data_AF-A0A662HVJ9-F1
#
_entry.id   AF-A0A662HVJ9-F1
#
_cell.length_a   1.000
_cell.length_b   1.000
_cell.length_c   1.000
_cell.angle_alpha   90.00
_cell.angle_beta   90.00
_cell.angle_gamma   90.00
#
_symmetry.space_group_name_H-M   'P 1'
#
loop_
_entity.id
_entity.type
_entity.pdbx_description
1 polymer ?
#
loop_
_entity_poly.entity_id
_entity_poly.type
_entity_poly.pdbx_seq_one_letter_code
_entity_poly.pdbx_strand_id
1 'polypeptide(L)' 'REEYENPEAMQYLETVAKAKLSEVYEKLREIGVPESQIPRLIEKAGLKVDWSTLDPSKATVRRAQKGQEKSP' A
#
# COMPACT_ATOMS: atom_id res chain seq x y z
N ARG A 1 3.67 11.42 17.92
CA ARG A 1 2.85 10.37 17.26
C ARG A 1 3.74 9.15 17.18
N GLU A 2 3.42 8.05 17.86
CA GLU A 2 4.15 6.80 17.69
C GLU A 2 4.19 6.42 16.21
N GLU A 3 5.38 6.10 15.71
CA GLU A 3 5.53 5.50 14.40
C GLU A 3 5.29 4.01 14.57
N TYR A 4 4.16 3.52 14.06
CA TYR A 4 3.95 2.09 13.97
C TYR A 4 4.90 1.55 12.90
N GLU A 5 5.90 0.78 13.33
CA GLU A 5 6.86 0.12 12.46
C GLU A 5 6.67 -1.39 12.60
N ASN A 6 6.33 -2.05 11.50
CA ASN A 6 6.21 -3.50 11.42
C ASN A 6 7.14 -3.99 10.29
N PRO A 7 8.31 -4.57 10.62
CA PRO A 7 9.31 -4.98 9.64
C PRO A 7 8.79 -6.02 8.63
N GLU A 8 7.98 -6.97 9.09
CA GLU A 8 7.40 -8.02 8.24
C GLU A 8 6.41 -7.42 7.23
N ALA A 9 5.57 -6.48 7.68
CA ALA A 9 4.69 -5.73 6.80
C ALA A 9 5.47 -4.94 5.72
N MET A 10 6.58 -4.32 6.09
CA MET A 10 7.42 -3.58 5.14
C MET A 10 8.07 -4.52 4.12
N GLN A 11 8.62 -5.66 4.55
CA GLN A 11 9.18 -6.69 3.66
C GLN A 11 8.13 -7.20 2.68
N TYR A 12 6.92 -7.48 3.14
CA TYR A 12 5.81 -7.86 2.26
C TYR A 12 5.54 -6.77 1.23
N LEU A 13 5.34 -5.53 1.67
CA LEU A 13 5.03 -4.42 0.79
C LEU A 13 6.15 -4.16 -0.25
N GLU A 14 7.42 -4.35 0.11
CA GLU A 14 8.57 -4.31 -0.82
C GLU A 14 8.43 -5.25 -2.01
N THR A 15 7.84 -6.43 -1.82
CA THR A 15 7.60 -7.39 -2.90
C THR A 15 6.40 -7.05 -3.79
N VAL A 16 5.51 -6.15 -3.33
CA VAL A 16 4.29 -5.78 -4.07
C VAL A 16 4.66 -4.88 -5.25
N ALA A 17 4.55 -5.42 -6.46
CA ALA A 17 4.61 -4.64 -7.71
C ALA A 17 3.22 -4.07 -8.08
N LYS A 18 2.20 -4.94 -8.07
CA LYS A 18 0.79 -4.62 -8.25
C LYS A 18 -0.07 -5.71 -7.59
N ALA A 19 -1.04 -5.32 -6.75
CA ALA A 19 -1.97 -6.25 -6.09
C ALA A 19 -3.32 -5.56 -5.84
N LYS A 20 -4.39 -6.30 -5.52
CA LYS A 20 -5.63 -5.66 -5.08
C LYS A 20 -5.44 -5.02 -3.72
N LEU A 21 -6.10 -3.89 -3.49
CA LEU A 21 -6.08 -3.21 -2.20
C LEU A 21 -6.60 -4.14 -1.09
N SER A 22 -7.69 -4.87 -1.36
CA SER A 22 -8.29 -5.82 -0.42
C SER A 22 -7.33 -6.93 0.01
N GLU A 23 -6.60 -7.51 -0.95
CA GLU A 23 -5.62 -8.58 -0.71
C GLU A 23 -4.45 -8.08 0.15
N VAL A 24 -4.00 -6.84 -0.09
CA VAL A 24 -2.96 -6.20 0.74
C VAL A 24 -3.47 -5.93 2.16
N TYR A 25 -4.71 -5.46 2.31
CA TYR A 25 -5.31 -5.22 3.63
C TYR A 25 -5.51 -6.51 4.42
N GLU A 26 -5.95 -7.58 3.77
CA GLU A 26 -6.08 -8.89 4.38
C GLU A 26 -4.71 -9.40 4.85
N LYS A 27 -3.70 -9.36 3.98
CA LYS A 27 -2.37 -9.86 4.33
C LYS A 27 -1.73 -9.08 5.49
N LEU A 28 -1.87 -7.76 5.50
CA LEU A 28 -1.34 -6.94 6.58
C LEU A 28 -2.08 -7.19 7.91
N ARG A 29 -3.40 -7.44 7.87
CA ARG A 29 -4.16 -7.84 9.05
C ARG A 29 -3.71 -9.19 9.60
N GLU A 30 -3.41 -10.16 8.74
CA GLU A 30 -2.82 -11.45 9.15
C GLU A 30 -1.46 -11.26 9.86
N ILE A 31 -0.66 -10.28 9.43
CA ILE A 31 0.65 -9.92 10.03
C ILE A 31 0.47 -9.08 11.33
N GLY A 32 -0.77 -8.82 11.74
CA GLY A 32 -1.07 -8.06 12.97
C GLY A 32 -0.99 -6.55 12.82
N VAL A 33 -1.01 -6.03 11.59
CA VAL A 33 -1.07 -4.59 11.32
C VAL A 33 -2.48 -4.07 11.59
N PRO A 34 -2.65 -3.05 12.44
CA PRO A 34 -3.93 -2.38 12.62
C PRO A 34 -4.37 -1.73 11.31
N GLU A 35 -5.66 -1.85 10.97
CA GLU A 35 -6.20 -1.30 9.73
C GLU A 35 -5.95 0.21 9.59
N SER A 36 -5.94 0.94 10.70
CA SER A 36 -5.62 2.37 10.75
C SER A 36 -4.18 2.72 10.36
N GLN A 37 -3.25 1.76 10.42
CA GLN A 37 -1.83 1.95 10.06
C GLN A 37 -1.52 1.51 8.63
N ILE A 38 -2.37 0.68 8.01
CA ILE A 38 -2.15 0.13 6.67
C ILE A 38 -1.92 1.21 5.61
N PRO A 39 -2.75 2.29 5.50
CA PRO A 39 -2.52 3.35 4.52
C PRO A 39 -1.12 3.97 4.64
N ARG A 40 -0.67 4.19 5.87
CA ARG A 40 0.63 4.80 6.15
C ARG A 40 1.78 3.87 5.77
N LEU A 41 1.67 2.57 6.01
CA LEU A 41 2.68 1.60 5.60
C LEU A 41 2.76 1.48 4.07
N ILE A 42 1.61 1.46 3.38
CA ILE A 42 1.56 1.47 1.90
C ILE A 42 2.28 2.71 1.36
N GLU A 43 2.00 3.89 1.91
CA GLU A 43 2.66 5.14 1.52
C GLU A 43 4.17 5.12 1.82
N LYS A 44 4.58 4.70 3.03
CA LYS A 44 6.00 4.53 3.42
C LYS A 44 6.73 3.56 2.49
N ALA A 45 6.06 2.51 2.04
CA ALA A 45 6.61 1.56 1.09
C ALA A 45 6.72 2.11 -0.35
N GLY A 46 6.27 3.35 -0.63
CA GLY A 46 6.31 3.94 -1.97
C GLY A 46 5.27 3.35 -2.93
N LEU A 47 4.20 2.78 -2.39
CA LEU A 47 3.06 2.28 -3.15
C LEU A 47 1.99 3.38 -3.23
N LYS A 48 1.19 3.35 -4.30
CA LYS A 48 0.01 4.20 -4.48
C LYS A 48 -1.21 3.34 -4.73
N VAL A 49 -2.35 3.78 -4.19
CA VAL A 49 -3.65 3.20 -4.50
C VAL A 49 -4.14 3.79 -5.82
N ASP A 50 -4.55 2.91 -6.71
CA ASP A 50 -5.07 3.18 -8.03
C ASP A 50 -6.56 2.84 -8.05
N TRP A 51 -7.38 3.89 -8.25
CA TRP A 51 -8.84 3.85 -8.32
C TRP A 51 -9.35 3.97 -9.76
N SER A 52 -8.63 3.42 -10.75
CA SER A 52 -9.00 3.55 -12.18
C SER A 52 -10.39 3.00 -12.54
N THR A 53 -11.10 2.38 -11.61
CA THR A 53 -12.45 1.86 -11.77
C THR A 53 -13.42 2.58 -10.83
N LEU A 54 -14.64 2.86 -11.32
CA LEU A 54 -15.76 3.37 -10.50
C LEU A 54 -16.16 2.43 -9.35
N ASP A 55 -15.73 1.17 -9.42
CA ASP A 55 -15.94 0.15 -8.41
C ASP A 55 -14.76 0.18 -7.41
N PRO A 56 -14.99 0.57 -6.14
CA PRO A 56 -13.94 0.63 -5.12
C PRO A 56 -13.39 -0.74 -4.74
N SER A 57 -14.13 -1.83 -4.98
CA SER A 57 -13.64 -3.19 -4.71
C SER A 57 -12.53 -3.63 -5.67
N LYS A 58 -12.39 -2.93 -6.80
CA LYS A 58 -11.39 -3.18 -7.84
C LYS A 58 -10.13 -2.30 -7.68
N ALA A 59 -10.05 -1.53 -6.60
CA ALA A 59 -8.86 -0.74 -6.29
C ALA A 59 -7.63 -1.62 -6.22
N THR A 60 -6.53 -1.14 -6.80
CA THR A 60 -5.24 -1.85 -6.77
C THR A 60 -4.18 -0.96 -6.14
N VAL A 61 -3.20 -1.57 -5.49
CA VAL A 61 -1.98 -0.91 -5.06
C VAL A 61 -0.88 -1.24 -6.04
N ARG A 62 -0.12 -0.23 -6.46
CA ARG A 62 1.01 -0.38 -7.37
C ARG A 62 2.17 0.49 -6.93
N ARG A 63 3.38 0.10 -7.31
CA ARG A 63 4.57 0.94 -7.11
C ARG A 63 4.36 2.29 -7.79
N ALA A 64 4.61 3.37 -7.04
CA ALA A 64 4.77 4.67 -7.68
C ALA A 64 5.96 4.54 -8.63
N GLN A 65 5.72 4.60 -9.94
CA GLN A 65 6.82 4.71 -10.88
C GLN A 65 7.61 5.97 -10.50
N LYS A 66 8.90 5.81 -10.18
CA LYS A 66 9.85 6.93 -10.10
C LYS A 66 9.94 7.52 -11.50
N GLY A 67 9.02 8.42 -11.85
CA GLY A 67 8.88 8.87 -13.22
C GLY A 67 7.69 9.77 -13.51
N GLN A 68 7.13 10.46 -12.52
CA GLN A 68 6.36 11.70 -12.72
C GLN A 68 6.55 12.62 -11.50
N GLU A 69 7.79 13.06 -11.31
CA GLU A 69 8.05 14.41 -10.78
C GLU A 69 8.47 15.26 -11.99
N LYS A 70 7.94 16.49 -12.06
CA LYS A 70 8.05 17.57 -13.08
C LYS A 70 6.97 17.53 -14.19
N SER A 71 5.89 18.30 -14.08
CA SER A 71 5.71 19.78 -14.29
C SER A 71 5.42 20.11 -15.77
N PRO A 72 4.66 21.17 -16.11
CA PRO A 72 4.27 22.36 -15.33
C PRO A 72 2.82 22.39 -14.82
#